data_AF-A0A959DIE5-F1
#
_entry.id   AF-A0A959DIE5-F1
#
_cell.length_a   1.000
_cell.length_b   1.000
_cell.length_c   1.000
_cell.angle_alpha   90.00
_cell.angle_beta   90.00
_cell.angle_gamma   90.00
#
_symmetry.space_group_name_H-M   'P 1'
#
loop_
_entity.id
_entity.type
_entity.pdbx_description
1 polymer ?
#
loop_
_entity_poly.entity_id
_entity_poly.type
_entity_poly.pdbx_seq_one_letter_code
_entity_poly.pdbx_strand_id
1 'polypeptide(L)' 'KRDPLALSISGDGLVFTKMGYLAGGRHVDYPHVIEHGGYLLVAFASAKQTVEVLKIKISDLDNL' A
#
# COMPACT_ATOMS: atom_id res chain seq x y z
N LYS A 1 -10.03 -6.49 13.87
CA LYS A 1 -9.96 -5.09 13.38
C LYS A 1 -9.10 -5.11 12.12
N ARG A 2 -9.48 -4.45 11.01
CA ARG A 2 -8.61 -4.36 9.81
C ARG A 2 -7.77 -3.10 9.92
N ASP A 3 -6.55 -3.25 10.43
CA ASP A 3 -5.60 -2.19 10.81
C ASP A 3 -4.27 -2.89 11.16
N PRO A 4 -3.12 -2.56 10.54
CA PRO A 4 -2.89 -1.47 9.58
C PRO A 4 -2.96 -1.92 8.10
N LEU A 5 -2.81 -0.95 7.19
CA LEU A 5 -2.48 -1.16 5.78
C LEU A 5 -0.96 -1.18 5.61
N ALA A 6 -0.42 -2.25 5.01
CA ALA A 6 1.00 -2.44 4.76
C ALA A 6 1.29 -2.80 3.29
N LEU A 7 2.50 -2.50 2.83
CA LEU A 7 3.04 -2.85 1.52
C LEU A 7 4.18 -3.84 1.69
N SER A 8 4.11 -5.01 1.03
CA SER A 8 5.21 -5.97 0.99
C SER A 8 5.86 -5.96 -0.39
N ILE A 9 7.20 -6.02 -0.44
CA ILE A 9 7.98 -5.97 -1.69
C ILE A 9 8.69 -7.31 -1.91
N SER A 10 8.64 -7.79 -3.15
CA SER A 10 9.34 -8.99 -3.62
C SER A 10 10.05 -8.67 -4.93
N GLY A 11 11.27 -9.17 -5.08
CA GLY A 11 12.03 -9.06 -6.34
C GLY A 11 11.72 -10.19 -7.33
N ASP A 12 11.19 -11.31 -6.86
CA ASP A 12 10.92 -12.52 -7.66
C ASP A 12 9.42 -12.89 -7.73
N GLY A 13 8.57 -12.17 -7.02
CA GLY A 13 7.13 -12.45 -6.91
C GLY A 13 6.80 -13.66 -6.04
N LEU A 14 7.78 -14.28 -5.39
CA LEU A 14 7.62 -15.48 -4.55
C LEU A 14 7.95 -15.19 -3.09
N VAL A 15 9.09 -14.56 -2.84
CA VAL A 15 9.57 -14.24 -1.50
C VAL A 15 9.50 -12.73 -1.29
N PHE A 16 8.71 -12.32 -0.30
CA PHE A 16 8.59 -10.92 0.11
C PHE A 16 9.60 -10.63 1.22
N THR A 17 10.55 -9.75 0.94
CA THR A 17 11.72 -9.52 1.81
C THR A 17 11.67 -8.18 2.53
N LYS A 18 10.79 -7.27 2.12
CA LYS A 18 10.59 -5.95 2.76
C LYS A 18 9.11 -5.71 3.04
N MET A 19 8.81 -4.99 4.11
CA MET A 19 7.46 -4.59 4.49
C MET A 19 7.45 -3.15 5.01
N GLY A 20 6.58 -2.31 4.46
CA GLY A 20 6.38 -0.94 4.87
C GLY A 20 4.97 -0.69 5.41
N TYR A 21 4.86 0.19 6.40
CA TYR A 21 3.58 0.68 6.92
C TYR A 21 3.07 1.83 6.03
N LEU A 22 1.83 1.76 5.55
CA LEU A 22 1.23 2.81 4.72
C LEU A 22 0.25 3.68 5.52
N ALA A 23 -0.68 3.06 6.24
CA ALA A 23 -1.73 3.75 7.00
C ALA A 23 -2.26 2.86 8.12
N GLY A 24 -2.80 3.46 9.17
CA GLY A 24 -3.30 2.71 10.33
C GLY A 24 -3.74 3.62 11.46
N GLY A 25 -4.10 3.02 12.61
CA GLY A 25 -4.76 3.71 13.72
C GLY A 25 -6.27 3.88 13.52
N ARG A 26 -6.80 3.36 12.41
CA ARG A 26 -8.22 3.37 12.03
C ARG A 26 -8.53 2.15 11.15
N HIS A 27 -9.81 1.89 10.88
CA HIS A 27 -10.21 0.77 10.03
C HIS A 27 -9.85 1.04 8.57
N VAL A 28 -9.02 0.19 7.99
CA VAL A 28 -8.60 0.24 6.58
C VAL A 28 -9.00 -1.05 5.87
N ASP A 29 -9.63 -0.91 4.71
CA ASP A 29 -10.36 -1.97 4.02
C ASP A 29 -10.02 -2.01 2.53
N TYR A 30 -10.10 -3.20 1.93
CA TYR A 30 -10.12 -3.41 0.46
C TYR A 30 -9.06 -2.62 -0.32
N PRO A 31 -7.76 -2.84 -0.04
CA PRO A 31 -6.73 -2.20 -0.83
C PRO A 31 -6.74 -2.70 -2.27
N HIS A 32 -6.49 -1.77 -3.21
CA HIS A 32 -6.27 -2.03 -4.62
C HIS A 32 -5.08 -1.20 -5.09
N VAL A 33 -4.19 -1.80 -5.87
CA VAL A 33 -2.94 -1.16 -6.31
C VAL A 33 -2.83 -1.22 -7.82
N ILE A 34 -2.43 -0.12 -8.43
CA ILE A 34 -1.97 -0.08 -9.83
C ILE A 34 -0.65 0.69 -9.91
N GLU A 35 0.21 0.29 -10.85
CA GLU A 35 1.33 1.13 -11.26
C GLU A 35 0.84 2.12 -12.32
N HIS A 36 1.29 3.38 -12.21
CA HIS A 36 1.07 4.39 -13.23
C HIS A 36 2.16 5.47 -13.19
N GLY A 37 3.00 5.49 -14.22
CA GLY A 37 3.96 6.57 -14.47
C GLY A 37 5.10 6.61 -13.45
N GLY A 38 5.57 5.46 -12.99
CA GLY A 38 6.63 5.36 -11.97
C GLY A 38 6.14 5.55 -10.53
N TYR A 39 4.82 5.50 -10.33
CA TYR A 39 4.18 5.56 -9.02
C TYR A 39 3.27 4.36 -8.81
N LEU A 40 3.18 3.89 -7.56
CA LEU A 40 2.07 3.05 -7.12
C LEU A 40 0.91 3.94 -6.66
N LEU A 41 -0.26 3.68 -7.20
CA LEU A 41 -1.52 4.27 -6.74
C LEU A 41 -2.25 3.21 -5.92
N VAL A 42 -2.31 3.44 -4.61
CA VAL A 42 -2.94 2.52 -3.65
C VAL A 42 -4.27 3.11 -3.21
N ALA A 43 -5.37 2.58 -3.74
CA ALA A 43 -6.72 2.94 -3.31
C ALA A 43 -7.16 2.00 -2.17
N PHE A 44 -7.83 2.53 -1.15
CA PHE A 44 -8.43 1.72 -0.08
C PHE A 44 -9.63 2.43 0.54
N ALA A 45 -10.50 1.66 1.18
CA ALA A 45 -11.65 2.19 1.90
C ALA A 45 -11.31 2.46 3.38
N SER A 46 -11.86 3.53 3.93
CA SER A 46 -11.82 3.83 5.37
C SER A 46 -13.20 3.57 5.97
N ALA A 47 -13.32 2.50 6.76
CA ALA A 47 -14.57 2.07 7.39
C ALA A 47 -15.78 1.99 6.42
N LYS A 48 -15.53 1.71 5.13
CA LYS A 48 -16.53 1.69 4.05
C LYS A 48 -17.29 3.00 3.81
N GLN A 49 -16.81 4.13 4.35
CA GLN A 49 -17.45 5.44 4.22
C GLN A 49 -16.76 6.34 3.21
N THR A 50 -15.43 6.24 3.11
CA THR A 50 -14.62 7.02 2.18
C THR A 50 -13.64 6.13 1.44
N VAL A 51 -13.20 6.60 0.27
CA VAL A 51 -12.09 6.02 -0.49
C VAL A 51 -10.93 7.01 -0.47
N GLU A 52 -9.75 6.51 -0.15
CA GLU A 52 -8.51 7.27 -0.15
C GLU A 52 -7.55 6.69 -1.18
N VAL A 53 -6.66 7.52 -1.73
CA VAL A 53 -5.63 7.10 -2.67
C VAL A 53 -4.28 7.63 -2.20
N LEU A 54 -3.34 6.72 -1.95
CA LEU A 54 -1.93 7.05 -1.74
C LEU A 54 -1.19 6.98 -3.07
N LYS A 55 -0.38 8.00 -3.35
CA LYS A 55 0.54 8.02 -4.49
C LYS A 55 1.97 7.89 -3.97
N ILE A 56 2.60 6.76 -4.26
CA ILE A 56 3.94 6.41 -3.76
C ILE A 56 4.90 6.33 -4.94
N LYS A 57 6.03 7.04 -4.90
CA LYS A 57 7.04 6.95 -5.96
C LYS A 57 7.81 5.65 -5.82
N ILE A 58 7.94 4.89 -6.91
CA ILE A 58 8.55 3.55 -6.86
C ILE A 58 10.02 3.62 -6.41
N SER A 59 10.76 4.65 -6.85
CA SER A 59 12.16 4.84 -6.44
C SER A 59 12.34 5.03 -4.94
N ASP A 60 11.30 5.48 -4.23
CA ASP A 60 11.39 5.71 -2.78
C ASP A 60 11.32 4.37 -2.02
N LEU A 61 10.81 3.31 -2.66
CA LEU A 61 10.71 1.96 -2.10
C LEU A 61 12.05 1.23 -2.04
N ASP A 62 13.06 1.68 -2.78
CA ASP A 62 14.40 1.10 -2.72
C ASP A 62 15.06 1.31 -1.34
N ASN A 63 14.63 2.36 -0.63
CA ASN A 63 15.15 2.77 0.68
C ASN A 63 14.39 2.14 1.88
N LEU A 64 13.41 1.29 1.62
CA LEU A 64 12.71 0.47 2.63
C LEU A 64 13.60 -0.69 3.09
#